data_AF-A0A090QRM4-F1
#
_entry.id   AF-A0A090QRM4-F1
#
_cell.length_a   1.000
_cell.length_b   1.000
_cell.length_c   1.000
_cell.angle_alpha   90.00
_cell.angle_beta   90.00
_cell.angle_gamma   90.00
#
_symmetry.space_group_name_H-M   'P 1'
#
loop_
_entity.id
_entity.type
_entity.pdbx_description
1 polymer ?
#
loop_
_entity_poly.entity_id
_entity_poly.type
_entity_poly.pdbx_seq_one_letter_code
_entity_poly.pdbx_strand_id
1 'polypeptide(L)'
;MSLRPLHAAYLGELYGIAFFTAFAQEYSDDTHIYKWQLLIQVEQITAKRLKSYFDSLGIACPAQDPAMENKGWQDAEKWLPLDWPALLDTLIPWVEPYALRYREDATQATEHHEMYALVQAHEDAIYDFLLAERNTTDSGIPLLQAFIARYAD
;
A
#
# COMPACT_ATOMS: atom_id res chain seq x y z
N MET A 1 10.44 -9.28 -19.40
CA MET A 1 9.13 -9.21 -18.72
C MET A 1 8.55 -7.79 -18.85
N SER A 2 7.23 -7.61 -18.77
CA SER A 2 6.59 -6.31 -18.96
C SER A 2 6.78 -5.39 -17.74
N LEU A 3 7.07 -4.09 -17.95
CA LEU A 3 7.07 -3.07 -16.89
C LEU A 3 5.67 -2.59 -16.50
N ARG A 4 4.64 -2.96 -17.27
CA ARG A 4 3.24 -2.54 -17.03
C ARG A 4 2.72 -2.87 -15.62
N PRO A 5 2.95 -4.06 -15.03
CA PRO A 5 2.50 -4.34 -13.66
C PRO A 5 3.16 -3.45 -12.61
N LEU A 6 4.45 -3.15 -12.77
CA LEU A 6 5.19 -2.24 -11.89
C LEU A 6 4.73 -0.78 -12.04
N HIS A 7 4.37 -0.37 -13.25
CA HIS A 7 3.80 0.96 -13.47
C HIS A 7 2.38 1.05 -12.88
N ALA A 8 1.59 -0.01 -13.00
CA ALA A 8 0.28 -0.10 -12.36
C ALA A 8 0.42 -0.08 -10.82
N ALA A 9 1.44 -0.75 -10.26
CA ALA A 9 1.76 -0.68 -8.84
C ALA A 9 2.07 0.76 -8.43
N TYR A 10 2.95 1.46 -9.17
CA TYR A 10 3.28 2.87 -8.90
C TYR A 10 2.04 3.78 -8.84
N LEU A 11 1.12 3.63 -9.79
CA LEU A 11 -0.14 4.38 -9.77
C LEU A 11 -1.05 3.95 -8.59
N GLY A 12 -1.02 2.67 -8.24
CA GLY A 12 -1.62 2.12 -7.04
C GLY A 12 -1.13 2.81 -5.77
N GLU A 13 0.17 3.09 -5.66
CA GLU A 13 0.72 3.79 -4.49
C GLU A 13 0.15 5.20 -4.33
N LEU A 14 -0.02 5.94 -5.44
CA LEU A 14 -0.63 7.28 -5.39
C LEU A 14 -2.09 7.22 -4.92
N TYR A 15 -2.80 6.16 -5.32
CA TYR A 15 -4.13 5.86 -4.81
C TYR A 15 -4.10 5.50 -3.33
N GLY A 16 -3.19 4.63 -2.88
CA GLY A 16 -3.09 4.18 -1.49
C GLY A 16 -2.69 5.29 -0.53
N ILE A 17 -1.76 6.17 -0.94
CA ILE A 17 -1.42 7.40 -0.21
C ILE A 17 -2.67 8.24 0.03
N ALA A 18 -3.45 8.53 -1.02
CA ALA A 18 -4.66 9.32 -0.91
C ALA A 18 -5.72 8.63 -0.03
N PHE A 19 -5.93 7.33 -0.24
CA PHE A 19 -6.87 6.50 0.50
C PHE A 19 -6.57 6.50 2.00
N PHE A 20 -5.35 6.16 2.43
CA PHE A 20 -4.98 6.15 3.85
C PHE A 20 -4.88 7.55 4.46
N THR A 21 -4.53 8.56 3.66
CA THR A 21 -4.55 9.96 4.13
C THR A 21 -5.97 10.39 4.50
N ALA A 22 -6.99 9.96 3.74
CA ALA A 22 -8.38 10.26 4.07
C ALA A 22 -8.77 9.72 5.45
N PHE A 23 -8.40 8.47 5.75
CA PHE A 23 -8.60 7.90 7.08
C PHE A 23 -7.80 8.63 8.16
N ALA A 24 -6.53 8.94 7.92
CA ALA A 24 -5.70 9.65 8.90
C ALA A 24 -6.25 11.03 9.27
N GLN A 25 -6.91 11.72 8.33
CA GLN A 25 -7.53 13.03 8.59
C GLN A 25 -8.78 12.92 9.44
N GLU A 26 -9.69 11.99 9.09
CA GLU A 26 -10.94 11.78 9.84
C GLU A 26 -10.67 11.25 11.26
N TYR A 27 -9.70 10.34 11.38
CA TYR A 27 -9.33 9.68 12.64
C TYR A 27 -8.12 10.33 13.33
N SER A 28 -7.92 11.63 13.14
CA SER A 28 -6.72 12.34 13.62
C SER A 28 -6.52 12.33 15.15
N ASP A 29 -7.61 12.16 15.91
CA ASP A 29 -7.61 12.01 17.38
C ASP A 29 -7.89 10.56 17.85
N ASP A 30 -7.87 9.57 16.93
CA ASP A 30 -8.08 8.15 17.24
C ASP A 30 -6.77 7.48 17.69
N THR A 31 -6.90 6.50 18.57
CA THR A 31 -5.89 5.46 18.88
C THR A 31 -5.29 4.77 17.64
N HIS A 32 -5.94 4.86 16.48
CA HIS A 32 -5.49 4.29 15.22
C HIS A 32 -4.60 5.21 14.37
N ILE A 33 -4.43 6.49 14.73
CA ILE A 33 -3.70 7.46 13.89
C ILE A 33 -2.29 6.99 13.52
N TYR A 34 -1.60 6.37 14.47
CA TYR A 34 -0.26 5.84 14.25
C TYR A 34 -0.24 4.71 13.20
N LYS A 35 -1.28 3.87 13.16
CA LYS A 35 -1.43 2.80 12.17
C LYS A 35 -1.59 3.40 10.76
N TRP A 36 -2.43 4.42 10.63
CA TRP A 36 -2.63 5.12 9.36
C TRP A 36 -1.37 5.81 8.85
N GLN A 37 -0.61 6.45 9.75
CA GLN A 37 0.68 7.06 9.39
C GLN A 37 1.69 6.03 8.88
N LEU A 38 1.76 4.85 9.49
CA LEU A 38 2.62 3.76 9.02
C LEU A 38 2.18 3.24 7.65
N LEU A 39 0.88 3.06 7.42
CA LEU A 39 0.35 2.65 6.12
C LEU A 39 0.69 3.67 5.03
N ILE A 40 0.48 4.97 5.28
CA ILE A 40 0.90 6.04 4.36
C ILE A 40 2.40 5.98 4.09
N GLN A 41 3.22 5.73 5.11
CA GLN A 41 4.67 5.65 4.96
C GLN A 41 5.09 4.45 4.10
N VAL A 42 4.43 3.30 4.24
CA VAL A 42 4.64 2.12 3.40
C VAL A 42 4.41 2.46 1.93
N GLU A 43 3.28 3.08 1.60
CA GLU A 43 2.94 3.51 0.23
C GLU A 43 3.98 4.52 -0.32
N GLN A 44 4.34 5.53 0.48
CA GLN A 44 5.31 6.56 0.07
C GLN A 44 6.70 5.98 -0.24
N ILE A 45 7.14 5.00 0.56
CA ILE A 45 8.42 4.32 0.34
C ILE A 45 8.36 3.54 -0.97
N THR A 46 7.31 2.76 -1.19
CA THR A 46 7.15 1.99 -2.44
C THR A 46 7.08 2.91 -3.65
N ALA A 47 6.29 3.99 -3.59
CA ALA A 47 6.18 4.99 -4.65
C ALA A 47 7.54 5.62 -5.00
N LYS A 48 8.30 6.05 -3.98
CA LYS A 48 9.64 6.64 -4.14
C LYS A 48 10.61 5.68 -4.83
N ARG A 49 10.61 4.41 -4.40
CA ARG A 49 11.49 3.36 -4.94
C ARG A 49 11.14 3.04 -6.40
N LEU A 50 9.86 2.78 -6.69
CA LEU A 50 9.38 2.52 -8.06
C LEU A 50 9.65 3.70 -8.98
N LYS A 51 9.37 4.93 -8.53
CA LYS A 51 9.66 6.12 -9.32
C LYS A 51 11.16 6.25 -9.62
N SER A 52 12.02 6.09 -8.62
CA SER A 52 13.48 6.15 -8.81
C SER A 52 13.97 5.11 -9.81
N TYR A 53 13.39 3.91 -9.75
CA TYR A 53 13.66 2.85 -10.70
C TYR A 53 13.22 3.20 -12.12
N PHE A 54 12.00 3.72 -12.32
CA PHE A 54 11.52 4.17 -13.63
C PHE A 54 12.35 5.33 -14.19
N ASP A 55 12.71 6.30 -13.35
CA ASP A 55 13.57 7.41 -13.71
C ASP A 55 14.95 6.91 -14.20
N SER A 56 15.51 5.86 -13.58
CA SER A 56 16.76 5.22 -14.01
C SER A 56 16.69 4.56 -15.39
N LEU A 57 15.48 4.19 -15.83
CA LEU A 57 15.20 3.65 -17.16
C LEU A 57 14.81 4.73 -18.18
N GLY A 58 14.82 6.01 -17.78
CA GLY A 58 14.35 7.12 -18.61
C GLY A 58 12.83 7.14 -18.82
N ILE A 59 12.07 6.44 -17.97
CA ILE A 59 10.61 6.39 -18.01
C ILE A 59 10.08 7.40 -16.99
N ALA A 60 9.40 8.44 -17.46
CA ALA A 60 8.85 9.46 -16.60
C ALA A 60 7.60 8.93 -15.86
N CYS A 61 7.67 8.91 -14.53
CA CYS A 61 6.51 8.71 -13.66
C CYS A 61 6.06 10.06 -13.06
N PRO A 62 4.78 10.43 -13.19
CA PRO A 62 4.27 11.70 -12.68
C PRO A 62 4.25 11.68 -11.16
N ALA A 63 4.70 12.75 -10.51
CA ALA A 63 4.71 12.84 -9.04
C ALA A 63 3.31 12.78 -8.40
N GLN A 64 2.27 13.06 -9.19
CA GLN A 64 0.87 13.11 -8.80
C GLN A 64 0.02 12.56 -9.95
N ASP A 65 -1.08 11.91 -9.62
CA ASP A 65 -2.09 11.46 -10.58
C ASP A 65 -3.47 11.80 -10.00
N PRO A 66 -4.08 12.94 -10.41
CA PRO A 66 -5.35 13.37 -9.85
C PRO A 66 -6.48 12.35 -10.03
N ALA A 67 -6.42 11.47 -11.05
CA ALA A 67 -7.44 10.45 -11.22
C ALA A 67 -7.28 9.36 -10.16
N MET A 68 -6.06 8.90 -9.90
CA MET A 68 -5.78 7.90 -8.86
C MET A 68 -5.99 8.45 -7.46
N GLU A 69 -5.52 9.67 -7.19
CA GLU A 69 -5.69 10.33 -5.90
C GLU A 69 -7.18 10.55 -5.57
N ASN A 70 -7.96 11.12 -6.50
CA ASN A 70 -9.39 11.31 -6.29
C ASN A 70 -10.14 10.00 -6.09
N LYS A 71 -9.72 8.94 -6.81
CA LYS A 71 -10.31 7.61 -6.65
C LYS A 71 -10.02 7.06 -5.23
N GLY A 72 -8.79 7.22 -4.73
CA GLY A 72 -8.41 6.81 -3.37
C GLY A 72 -9.25 7.51 -2.31
N TRP A 73 -9.41 8.83 -2.45
CA TRP A 73 -10.29 9.62 -1.59
C TRP A 73 -11.74 9.13 -1.62
N GLN A 74 -12.33 8.99 -2.81
CA GLN A 74 -13.73 8.58 -2.96
C GLN A 74 -14.00 7.16 -2.44
N ASP A 75 -13.04 6.24 -2.59
CA ASP A 75 -13.18 4.90 -2.06
C ASP A 75 -13.07 4.89 -0.53
N ALA A 76 -12.16 5.69 0.06
CA ALA A 76 -12.06 5.86 1.51
C ALA A 76 -13.33 6.46 2.11
N GLU A 77 -13.91 7.49 1.50
CA GLU A 77 -15.15 8.14 1.96
C GLU A 77 -16.32 7.17 2.16
N LYS A 78 -16.39 6.10 1.34
CA LYS A 78 -17.44 5.08 1.46
C LYS A 78 -17.36 4.31 2.78
N TRP A 79 -16.17 4.23 3.37
CA TRP A 79 -15.86 3.38 4.52
C TRP A 79 -15.45 4.17 5.77
N LEU A 80 -15.24 5.49 5.67
CA LEU A 80 -15.03 6.37 6.82
C LEU A 80 -16.06 6.18 7.95
N PRO A 81 -17.36 5.93 7.70
CA PRO A 81 -18.32 5.71 8.79
C PRO A 81 -18.21 4.37 9.52
N LEU A 82 -17.39 3.42 9.03
CA LEU A 82 -17.24 2.11 9.65
C LEU A 82 -16.36 2.19 10.90
N ASP A 83 -16.73 1.47 11.95
CA ASP A 83 -15.82 1.26 13.08
C ASP A 83 -14.64 0.36 12.68
N TRP A 84 -13.60 0.32 13.53
CA TRP A 84 -12.38 -0.41 13.22
C TRP A 84 -12.62 -1.90 12.87
N PRO A 85 -13.41 -2.68 13.62
CA PRO A 85 -13.72 -4.06 13.24
C PRO A 85 -14.43 -4.18 11.89
N ALA A 86 -15.47 -3.38 11.63
CA ALA A 86 -16.20 -3.43 10.35
C ALA A 86 -15.33 -2.97 9.17
N LEU A 87 -14.43 -2.02 9.41
CA LEU A 87 -13.46 -1.56 8.43
C LEU A 87 -12.47 -2.67 8.09
N LEU A 88 -11.91 -3.39 9.07
CA LEU A 88 -11.04 -4.53 8.83
C LEU A 88 -11.76 -5.64 8.04
N ASP A 89 -13.00 -5.95 8.41
CA ASP A 89 -13.85 -6.92 7.70
C ASP A 89 -14.10 -6.52 6.23
N THR A 90 -14.01 -5.22 5.92
CA THR A 90 -14.15 -4.67 4.57
C THR A 90 -12.81 -4.65 3.81
N LEU A 91 -11.73 -4.19 4.45
CA LEU A 91 -10.41 -4.01 3.82
C LEU A 91 -9.72 -5.33 3.49
N ILE A 92 -9.78 -6.33 4.38
CA ILE A 92 -9.10 -7.62 4.19
C ILE A 92 -9.50 -8.31 2.88
N PRO A 93 -10.79 -8.59 2.62
CA PRO A 93 -11.19 -9.25 1.37
C PRO A 93 -11.00 -8.33 0.15
N TRP A 94 -10.91 -7.02 0.35
CA TRP A 94 -10.68 -6.07 -0.73
C TRP A 94 -9.20 -6.02 -1.16
N VAL A 95 -8.26 -6.11 -0.22
CA VAL A 95 -6.80 -6.11 -0.50
C VAL A 95 -6.29 -7.49 -0.93
N GLU A 96 -6.86 -8.59 -0.40
CA GLU A 96 -6.38 -9.95 -0.66
C GLU A 96 -6.12 -10.28 -2.14
N PRO A 97 -7.00 -9.95 -3.11
CA PRO A 97 -6.75 -10.25 -4.51
C PRO A 97 -5.51 -9.55 -5.09
N TYR A 98 -5.17 -8.36 -4.58
CA TYR A 98 -3.98 -7.61 -5.01
C TYR A 98 -2.71 -8.26 -4.47
N ALA A 99 -2.69 -8.62 -3.19
CA ALA A 99 -1.57 -9.35 -2.59
C ALA A 99 -1.30 -10.69 -3.30
N LEU A 100 -2.35 -11.47 -3.58
CA LEU A 100 -2.21 -12.73 -4.32
C LEU A 100 -1.65 -12.52 -5.73
N ARG A 101 -2.17 -11.51 -6.45
CA ARG A 101 -1.70 -11.19 -7.80
C ARG A 101 -0.23 -10.80 -7.81
N TYR A 102 0.21 -9.91 -6.91
CA TYR A 102 1.58 -9.44 -6.90
C TYR A 102 2.59 -10.48 -6.38
N ARG A 103 2.17 -11.42 -5.52
CA ARG A 103 2.95 -12.64 -5.21
C ARG A 103 3.16 -13.51 -6.45
N GLU A 104 2.12 -13.70 -7.25
CA GLU A 104 2.21 -14.47 -8.50
C GLU A 104 3.12 -13.77 -9.50
N ASP A 105 2.94 -12.47 -9.71
CA ASP A 105 3.79 -11.67 -10.60
C ASP A 105 5.27 -11.75 -10.18
N ALA A 106 5.57 -11.66 -8.88
CA ALA A 106 6.93 -11.78 -8.37
C ALA A 106 7.52 -13.17 -8.55
N THR A 107 6.72 -14.23 -8.38
CA THR A 107 7.15 -15.61 -8.59
C THR A 107 7.42 -15.89 -10.07
N GLN A 108 6.63 -15.32 -10.97
CA GLN A 108 6.76 -15.49 -12.42
C GLN A 108 7.78 -14.52 -13.03
N ALA A 109 8.37 -13.64 -12.23
CA ALA A 109 9.29 -12.65 -12.73
C ALA A 109 10.57 -13.28 -13.28
N THR A 110 10.91 -12.92 -14.52
CA THR A 110 12.17 -13.29 -15.18
C THR A 110 13.15 -12.13 -15.27
N GLU A 111 12.66 -10.90 -15.02
CA GLU A 111 13.42 -9.66 -15.03
C GLU A 111 12.83 -8.72 -13.96
N HIS A 112 13.60 -7.68 -13.58
CA HIS A 112 13.17 -6.68 -12.60
C HIS A 112 12.78 -7.26 -11.23
N HIS A 113 13.39 -8.40 -10.87
CA HIS A 113 13.07 -9.18 -9.66
C HIS A 113 13.04 -8.33 -8.38
N GLU A 114 13.96 -7.38 -8.24
CA GLU A 114 14.02 -6.51 -7.06
C GLU A 114 12.76 -5.65 -6.92
N MET A 115 12.24 -5.11 -8.02
CA MET A 115 11.05 -4.27 -8.01
C MET A 115 9.77 -5.09 -7.82
N TYR A 116 9.71 -6.28 -8.41
CA TYR A 116 8.60 -7.20 -8.13
C TYR A 116 8.62 -7.68 -6.67
N ALA A 117 9.80 -7.96 -6.10
CA ALA A 117 9.94 -8.32 -4.71
C ALA A 117 9.58 -7.17 -3.76
N LEU A 118 9.88 -5.92 -4.14
CA LEU A 118 9.43 -4.73 -3.40
C LEU A 118 7.90 -4.64 -3.37
N VAL A 119 7.24 -4.73 -4.53
CA VAL A 119 5.77 -4.63 -4.62
C VAL A 119 5.10 -5.78 -3.87
N GLN A 120 5.63 -6.99 -4.00
CA GLN A 120 5.15 -8.12 -3.19
C GLN A 120 5.29 -7.83 -1.70
N ALA A 121 6.46 -7.40 -1.24
CA ALA A 121 6.70 -7.13 0.18
C ALA A 121 5.79 -6.01 0.73
N HIS A 122 5.44 -5.03 -0.10
CA HIS A 122 4.51 -3.96 0.21
C HIS A 122 3.09 -4.51 0.44
N GLU A 123 2.56 -5.26 -0.53
CA GLU A 123 1.22 -5.85 -0.43
C GLU A 123 1.12 -6.85 0.73
N ASP A 124 2.17 -7.65 0.94
CA ASP A 124 2.27 -8.58 2.06
C ASP A 124 2.24 -7.84 3.40
N ALA A 125 2.99 -6.73 3.53
CA ALA A 125 3.02 -5.95 4.76
C ALA A 125 1.64 -5.37 5.12
N ILE A 126 0.90 -4.86 4.13
CA ILE A 126 -0.45 -4.32 4.35
C ILE A 126 -1.43 -5.44 4.66
N TYR A 127 -1.44 -6.53 3.88
CA TYR A 127 -2.37 -7.62 4.08
C TYR A 127 -2.17 -8.32 5.43
N ASP A 128 -0.92 -8.63 5.77
CA ASP A 128 -0.59 -9.29 7.04
C ASP A 128 -0.86 -8.35 8.22
N PHE A 129 -0.64 -7.03 8.08
CA PHE A 129 -1.05 -6.03 9.06
C PHE A 129 -2.56 -6.11 9.33
N LEU A 130 -3.39 -6.09 8.29
CA LEU A 130 -4.85 -6.12 8.43
C LEU A 130 -5.32 -7.43 9.09
N LEU A 131 -4.73 -8.57 8.71
CA LEU A 131 -5.02 -9.87 9.34
C LEU A 131 -4.63 -9.91 10.82
N ALA A 132 -3.47 -9.36 11.17
CA ALA A 132 -3.03 -9.26 12.57
C ALA A 132 -3.98 -8.37 13.37
N GLU A 133 -4.35 -7.20 12.85
CA GLU A 133 -5.26 -6.26 13.53
C GLU A 133 -6.66 -6.84 13.76
N ARG A 134 -7.13 -7.74 12.89
CA ARG A 134 -8.39 -8.48 13.11
C ARG A 134 -8.27 -9.49 14.26
N ASN A 135 -7.10 -10.08 14.43
CA ASN A 135 -6.79 -10.99 15.53
C ASN A 135 -6.32 -10.16 16.73
N THR A 136 -7.27 -9.67 17.54
CA THR A 136 -7.08 -8.76 18.70
C THR A 136 -5.97 -9.10 19.73
N THR A 137 -5.32 -10.26 19.60
CA THR A 137 -4.16 -10.68 20.39
C THR A 137 -2.83 -10.10 19.90
N ASP A 138 -2.73 -9.73 18.63
CA ASP A 138 -1.48 -9.32 18.00
C ASP A 138 -1.60 -7.93 17.37
N SER A 139 -0.62 -7.08 17.63
CA SER A 139 -0.53 -5.78 16.94
C SER A 139 0.12 -6.00 15.57
N GLY A 140 -0.51 -5.51 14.50
CA GLY A 140 0.05 -5.57 13.14
C GLY A 140 1.20 -4.58 12.91
N ILE A 141 1.37 -3.58 13.77
CA ILE A 141 2.40 -2.52 13.67
C ILE A 141 3.81 -3.03 13.33
N PRO A 142 4.35 -4.08 13.97
CA PRO A 142 5.69 -4.58 13.68
C PRO A 142 5.89 -5.02 12.23
N LEU A 143 4.83 -5.45 11.53
CA LEU A 143 4.89 -5.86 10.13
C LEU A 143 5.13 -4.66 9.22
N LEU A 144 4.39 -3.56 9.43
CA LEU A 144 4.60 -2.30 8.71
C LEU A 144 5.99 -1.72 9.03
N GLN A 145 6.40 -1.74 10.29
CA GLN A 145 7.73 -1.26 10.71
C GLN A 145 8.87 -2.09 10.09
N ALA A 146 8.71 -3.40 9.97
CA ALA A 146 9.69 -4.27 9.32
C ALA A 146 9.85 -3.92 7.84
N PHE A 147 8.74 -3.65 7.13
CA PHE A 147 8.80 -3.15 5.75
C PHE A 147 9.53 -1.81 5.67
N ILE A 148 9.12 -0.83 6.49
CA ILE A 148 9.70 0.52 6.51
C ILE A 148 11.20 0.45 6.78
N ALA A 149 11.63 -0.28 7.81
CA ALA A 149 13.04 -0.44 8.15
C ALA A 149 13.87 -1.09 7.03
N ARG A 150 13.25 -1.95 6.23
CA ARG A 150 13.91 -2.61 5.10
C ARG A 150 14.06 -1.71 3.88
N TYR A 151 13.15 -0.76 3.66
CA TYR A 151 13.04 -0.04 2.38
C TYR A 151 13.14 1.49 2.47
N ALA A 152 13.29 2.10 3.65
CA ALA A 152 13.25 3.56 3.82
C ALA A 152 14.38 4.38 3.14
N ASP A 153 15.51 3.78 2.77
CA ASP A 153 16.70 4.49 2.23
C ASP A 153 16.48 5.24 0.89
#